data_AF-A0A958G8T0-F1
#
_entry.id   AF-A0A958G8T0-F1
#
_cell.length_a   1.000
_cell.length_b   1.000
_cell.length_c   1.000
_cell.angle_alpha   90.00
_cell.angle_beta   90.00
_cell.angle_gamma   90.00
#
_symmetry.space_group_name_H-M   'P 1'
#
loop_
_entity.id
_entity.type
_entity.pdbx_description
1 polymer ?
#
loop_
_entity_poly.entity_id
_entity_poly.type
_entity_poly.pdbx_seq_one_letter_code
_entity_poly.pdbx_strand_id
1 'polypeptide(L)'
;AIGAKNDLATVLLPDLIARGMTLQPNTVAVRLNAREKAITAVDCIDKHSGEKFTVKARYVILSAGAMGSPHLLLASGLPELNPGGHNVGRYLMRHVNAI
;
A
#
# COMPACT_ATOMS: atom_id res chain seq x y z
N ALA A 1 5.89 -10.00 -29.12
CA ALA A 1 6.21 -11.09 -28.18
C ALA A 1 5.26 -11.02 -26.99
N ILE A 2 4.24 -11.87 -26.96
CA ILE A 2 3.38 -12.04 -25.77
C ILE A 2 4.20 -12.86 -24.78
N GLY A 3 4.49 -12.31 -23.59
CA GLY A 3 5.29 -12.99 -22.55
C GLY A 3 6.77 -12.57 -22.43
N ALA A 4 7.25 -11.55 -23.14
CA ALA A 4 8.63 -11.08 -23.01
C ALA A 4 8.89 -10.21 -21.76
N LYS A 5 7.85 -9.84 -21.01
CA LYS A 5 7.95 -8.98 -19.84
C LYS A 5 8.04 -9.84 -18.57
N ASN A 6 9.25 -10.01 -18.06
CA ASN A 6 9.55 -10.77 -16.85
C ASN A 6 9.42 -9.89 -15.59
N ASP A 7 8.28 -9.23 -15.42
CA ASP A 7 7.99 -8.43 -14.23
C ASP A 7 7.39 -9.28 -13.09
N LEU A 8 7.09 -8.64 -11.95
CA LEU A 8 6.50 -9.31 -10.78
C LEU A 8 5.20 -10.03 -11.10
N ALA A 9 4.37 -9.45 -11.99
CA ALA A 9 3.07 -10.02 -12.33
C ALA A 9 3.22 -11.31 -13.13
N THR A 10 4.26 -11.40 -13.96
CA THR A 10 4.57 -12.59 -14.74
C THR A 10 5.30 -13.66 -13.94
N VAL A 11 6.26 -13.28 -13.09
CA VAL A 11 7.21 -14.25 -12.50
C VAL A 11 6.86 -14.65 -11.07
N LEU A 12 6.40 -13.71 -10.23
CA LEU A 12 6.30 -13.94 -8.79
C LEU A 12 4.85 -14.15 -8.32
N LEU A 13 3.92 -13.34 -8.79
CA LEU A 13 2.53 -13.39 -8.31
C LEU A 13 1.87 -14.76 -8.53
N PRO A 14 2.04 -15.47 -9.68
CA PRO A 14 1.43 -16.78 -9.88
C PRO A 14 1.90 -17.82 -8.87
N ASP A 15 3.21 -17.88 -8.56
CA ASP A 15 3.75 -18.79 -7.55
C ASP A 15 3.18 -18.49 -6.16
N LEU A 16 3.18 -17.21 -5.77
CA LEU A 16 2.66 -16.81 -4.46
C LEU A 16 1.16 -17.12 -4.32
N ILE A 17 0.37 -16.90 -5.37
CA ILE A 17 -1.05 -17.26 -5.39
C ILE A 17 -1.22 -18.78 -5.24
N ALA A 18 -0.43 -19.58 -5.98
CA ALA A 18 -0.45 -21.04 -5.86
C ALA A 18 -0.07 -21.52 -4.44
N ARG A 19 0.73 -20.73 -3.71
CA ARG A 19 1.13 -20.98 -2.31
C ARG A 19 0.16 -20.40 -1.28
N GLY A 20 -0.98 -19.85 -1.72
CA GLY A 20 -2.07 -19.42 -0.84
C GLY A 20 -2.16 -17.90 -0.61
N MET A 21 -1.42 -17.08 -1.36
CA MET A 21 -1.58 -15.62 -1.31
C MET A 21 -2.88 -15.20 -2.02
N THR A 22 -3.69 -14.41 -1.33
CA THR A 22 -4.84 -13.73 -1.96
C THR A 22 -4.41 -12.40 -2.56
N LEU A 23 -4.62 -12.24 -3.86
CA LEU A 23 -4.50 -10.96 -4.54
C LEU A 23 -5.89 -10.37 -4.77
N GLN A 24 -6.14 -9.17 -4.23
CA GLN A 24 -7.39 -8.45 -4.42
C GLN A 24 -7.15 -7.22 -5.31
N PRO A 25 -7.20 -7.36 -6.65
CA PRO A 25 -7.08 -6.23 -7.55
C PRO A 25 -8.27 -5.28 -7.39
N ASN A 26 -8.17 -4.09 -7.98
CA ASN A 26 -9.23 -3.06 -7.93
C ASN A 26 -9.62 -2.63 -6.51
N THR A 27 -8.76 -2.85 -5.52
CA THR A 27 -8.96 -2.40 -4.15
C THR A 27 -8.03 -1.23 -3.84
N VAL A 28 -8.58 -0.15 -3.28
CA VAL A 28 -7.82 1.02 -2.83
C VAL A 28 -7.84 1.08 -1.32
N ALA A 29 -6.68 0.97 -0.68
CA ALA A 29 -6.53 1.29 0.74
C ALA A 29 -6.65 2.81 0.92
N VAL A 30 -7.58 3.25 1.76
CA VAL A 30 -7.88 4.68 1.98
C VAL A 30 -7.53 5.15 3.38
N ARG A 31 -7.45 4.24 4.36
CA ARG A 31 -7.07 4.58 5.73
C ARG A 31 -6.43 3.40 6.46
N LEU A 32 -5.43 3.68 7.27
CA LEU A 32 -4.86 2.76 8.27
C LEU A 32 -5.44 3.10 9.65
N ASN A 33 -6.02 2.11 10.32
CA ASN A 33 -6.65 2.28 11.61
C ASN A 33 -5.69 1.87 12.73
N ALA A 34 -5.33 2.84 13.58
CA ALA A 34 -4.47 2.62 14.73
C ALA A 34 -5.27 2.60 16.05
N ARG A 35 -4.88 1.71 16.97
CA ARG A 35 -5.27 1.74 18.39
C ARG A 35 -4.04 1.48 19.23
N GLU A 36 -3.89 2.21 20.34
CA GLU A 36 -2.80 1.98 21.31
C GLU A 36 -1.40 1.91 20.65
N LYS A 37 -1.16 2.79 19.66
CA LYS A 37 0.08 2.87 18.85
C LYS A 37 0.35 1.68 17.92
N ALA A 38 -0.61 0.79 17.71
CA ALA A 38 -0.52 -0.32 16.75
C ALA A 38 -1.57 -0.18 15.64
N ILE A 39 -1.20 -0.56 14.41
CA ILE A 39 -2.16 -0.69 13.31
C ILE A 39 -2.96 -1.98 13.52
N THR A 40 -4.28 -1.87 13.40
CA THR A 40 -5.21 -2.99 13.66
C THR A 40 -6.04 -3.36 12.43
N ALA A 41 -6.23 -2.41 11.51
CA ALA A 41 -7.01 -2.63 10.31
C ALA A 41 -6.67 -1.63 9.20
N VAL A 42 -7.13 -1.92 7.98
CA VAL A 42 -7.05 -1.08 6.79
C VAL A 42 -8.45 -0.93 6.22
N ASP A 43 -8.89 0.32 6.03
CA ASP A 43 -10.12 0.60 5.31
C ASP A 43 -9.81 0.67 3.81
N CYS A 44 -10.66 0.01 3.04
CA CYS A 44 -10.52 -0.21 1.62
C CYS A 44 -11.80 0.18 0.88
N ILE A 45 -11.64 0.50 -0.40
CA ILE A 45 -12.73 0.72 -1.35
C ILE A 45 -12.51 -0.16 -2.57
N ASP A 46 -13.52 -0.92 -2.97
CA ASP A 46 -13.54 -1.59 -4.27
C ASP A 46 -13.82 -0.56 -5.37
N LYS A 47 -12.95 -0.47 -6.38
CA LYS A 47 -13.05 0.53 -7.45
C LYS A 47 -14.19 0.28 -8.43
N HIS A 48 -14.67 -0.95 -8.53
CA HIS A 48 -15.76 -1.29 -9.45
C HIS A 48 -17.11 -1.03 -8.80
N SER A 49 -17.32 -1.49 -7.57
CA SER A 49 -18.61 -1.36 -6.88
C SER A 49 -18.71 -0.06 -6.06
N GLY A 50 -17.59 0.54 -5.68
CA GLY A 50 -17.54 1.63 -4.70
C GLY A 50 -17.76 1.17 -3.25
N GLU A 51 -17.88 -0.15 -3.03
CA GLU A 51 -18.11 -0.72 -1.71
C GLU A 51 -16.94 -0.44 -0.78
N LYS A 52 -17.25 -0.03 0.45
CA LYS A 52 -16.29 0.20 1.52
C LYS A 52 -16.24 -1.01 2.42
N PHE A 53 -15.03 -1.49 2.71
CA PHE A 53 -14.83 -2.62 3.62
C PHE A 53 -13.55 -2.43 4.43
N THR A 54 -13.42 -3.19 5.52
CA THR A 54 -12.28 -3.10 6.44
C THR A 54 -11.60 -4.46 6.56
N VAL A 55 -10.28 -4.48 6.33
CA VAL A 55 -9.43 -5.67 6.50
C VAL A 55 -8.69 -5.58 7.83
N LYS A 56 -8.90 -6.56 8.72
CA LYS A 56 -8.16 -6.68 9.97
C LYS A 56 -6.89 -7.49 9.75
N ALA A 57 -5.77 -7.02 10.28
CA ALA A 57 -4.49 -7.72 10.17
C ALA A 57 -3.61 -7.44 11.38
N ARG A 58 -2.79 -8.43 11.75
CA ARG A 58 -1.78 -8.27 12.82
C ARG A 58 -0.60 -7.41 12.36
N TYR A 59 -0.25 -7.52 11.08
CA TYR A 59 0.84 -6.77 10.46
C TYR A 59 0.35 -6.19 9.15
N VAL A 60 0.73 -4.94 8.90
CA VAL A 60 0.44 -4.23 7.66
C VAL A 60 1.75 -3.73 7.07
N ILE A 61 2.04 -4.14 5.85
CA ILE A 61 3.21 -3.69 5.09
C ILE A 61 2.72 -2.68 4.06
N LEU A 62 3.22 -1.44 4.14
CA LEU A 62 2.87 -0.39 3.21
C LEU A 62 3.84 -0.37 2.03
N SER A 63 3.33 -0.72 0.84
CA SER A 63 4.12 -0.80 -0.40
C SER A 63 3.50 0.01 -1.54
N ALA A 64 2.85 1.14 -1.23
CA ALA A 64 2.15 2.00 -2.18
C ALA A 64 3.08 2.97 -2.94
N GLY A 65 4.38 2.68 -2.99
CA GLY A 65 5.40 3.50 -3.66
C GLY A 65 5.68 4.84 -2.99
N ALA A 66 6.53 5.64 -3.64
CA ALA A 66 7.06 6.90 -3.10
C ALA A 66 5.99 7.99 -2.87
N MET A 67 4.87 7.93 -3.58
CA MET A 67 3.76 8.89 -3.46
C MET A 67 2.58 8.32 -2.65
N GLY A 68 2.16 7.10 -2.97
CA GLY A 68 0.98 6.49 -2.33
C GLY A 68 1.21 6.18 -0.85
N SER A 69 2.43 5.78 -0.48
CA SER A 69 2.74 5.46 0.92
C SER A 69 2.65 6.68 1.84
N PRO A 70 3.37 7.81 1.59
CA PRO A 70 3.23 8.99 2.44
C PRO A 70 1.82 9.59 2.37
N HIS A 71 1.14 9.54 1.22
CA HIS A 71 -0.26 9.98 1.11
C HIS A 71 -1.16 9.21 2.09
N LEU A 72 -1.08 7.87 2.11
CA LEU A 72 -1.90 7.06 2.98
C LEU A 72 -1.56 7.28 4.47
N LEU A 73 -0.28 7.43 4.82
CA LEU A 73 0.13 7.75 6.19
C LEU A 73 -0.48 9.07 6.67
N LEU A 74 -0.44 10.11 5.84
CA LEU A 74 -1.02 11.43 6.13
C LEU A 74 -2.54 11.35 6.27
N ALA A 75 -3.23 10.72 5.30
CA ALA A 75 -4.68 10.56 5.32
C ALA A 75 -5.18 9.75 6.53
N SER A 76 -4.31 8.90 7.09
CA SER A 76 -4.58 8.08 8.26
C SER A 76 -4.28 8.77 9.60
N GLY A 77 -3.73 9.99 9.60
CA GLY A 77 -3.35 10.70 10.82
C GLY A 77 -2.18 10.08 11.58
N LEU A 78 -1.41 9.19 10.93
CA LEU A 78 -0.30 8.49 11.57
C LEU A 78 0.93 9.35 11.90
N PRO A 79 1.18 10.53 11.30
CA PRO A 79 2.26 11.40 11.77
C PRO A 79 2.17 11.75 13.26
N GLU A 80 0.96 11.91 13.80
CA GLU A 80 0.76 12.25 15.22
C GLU A 80 1.09 11.09 16.16
N LEU A 81 1.11 9.87 15.63
CA LEU A 81 1.33 8.63 16.39
C LEU A 81 2.76 8.09 16.25
N ASN A 82 3.62 8.77 15.48
CA ASN A 82 4.97 8.33 15.17
C ASN A 82 5.98 9.43 15.53
N PRO A 83 7.06 9.13 16.30
CA PRO A 83 8.10 10.12 16.62
C PRO A 83 8.77 10.74 15.37
N GLY A 84 8.80 10.01 14.25
CA GLY A 84 9.27 10.49 12.95
C GLY A 84 8.19 11.12 12.06
N GLY A 85 6.98 11.36 12.58
CA GLY A 85 5.84 11.83 11.78
C GLY A 85 6.08 13.13 11.02
N HIS A 86 6.91 14.02 11.58
CA HIS A 86 7.31 15.28 10.95
C HIS A 86 8.03 15.09 9.59
N ASN A 87 8.56 13.90 9.32
CA ASN A 87 9.25 13.56 8.06
C ASN A 87 8.32 12.98 6.98
N VAL A 88 7.08 12.63 7.31
CA VAL A 88 6.15 12.02 6.34
C VAL A 88 5.85 13.03 5.23
N GLY A 89 6.10 12.62 3.97
CA GLY A 89 5.92 13.46 2.79
C GLY A 89 7.08 14.43 2.51
N ARG A 90 8.15 14.41 3.32
CA ARG A 90 9.37 15.20 3.07
C ARG A 90 10.41 14.39 2.31
N TYR A 91 11.46 15.08 1.85
CA TYR A 91 12.63 14.48 1.18
C TYR A 91 12.29 13.73 -0.11
N LEU A 92 11.26 14.18 -0.83
CA LEU A 92 10.94 13.62 -2.14
C LEU A 92 12.10 13.89 -3.10
N MET A 93 12.58 12.82 -3.72
CA MET A 93 13.61 12.87 -4.76
C MET A 93 13.06 12.22 -6.03
N ARG A 94 13.66 12.59 -7.16
CA ARG A 94 13.39 12.00 -8.47
C ARG A 94 14.70 11.51 -9.05
N HIS A 95 14.68 10.39 -9.76
CA HIS A 95 15.80 10.01 -10.61
C HIS A 95 16.06 11.14 -11.62
N VAL A 96 17.31 11.58 -11.70
CA VAL A 96 17.72 12.60 -12.67
C VAL A 96 17.81 11.93 -14.03
N ASN A 97 16.86 12.24 -14.91
CA ASN A 97 16.90 11.84 -16.30
C ASN A 97 17.49 13.02 -17.10
N ALA A 98 18.81 13.08 -17.20
CA ALA A 98 19.50 13.97 -18.13
C ALA A 98 19.65 13.23 -19.47
N ILE A 99 19.35 13.91 -20.57
CA ILE A 99 19.63 13.48 -21.94
C ILE A 99 20.93 14.13 -22.37
#